data_AF-A0A1G2Z2W0-F1
#
_entry.id   AF-A0A1G2Z2W0-F1
#
_cell.length_a   1.000
_cell.length_b   1.000
_cell.length_c   1.000
_cell.angle_alpha   90.00
_cell.angle_beta   90.00
_cell.angle_gamma   90.00
#
_symmetry.space_group_name_H-M   'P 1'
#
loop_
_entity.id
_entity.type
_entity.pdbx_description
1 polymer ?
#
loop_
_entity_poly.entity_id
_entity_poly.type
_entity_poly.pdbx_seq_one_letter_code
_entity_poly.pdbx_strand_id
1 'polypeptide(L)'
;MLYKKISLLVLMMVLVSSVSAKVNDWTNATGDGRWMDPNNWSQGVVPGPGTGNTRINPDTNADPNNLMGPTIGVGEIAVTDAADNWAPEWGLKLNIEGGSLTSAGFVGLVSVGGETNPCEINLGVGGSGGWLDLINFLVGDSWWFHGGPYVTYNQGSGTAIIRDYLWLGGKANLYGGVMYIFNGVAMASVGQPPEICTLNIEGGTLMLPLIATADNPETPEDETVDFATVVQGWIANGYCVAYGGTGQIVIEELQSWTKVTAIPAQPEPDPE
;
A
#
# COMPACT_ATOMS: atom_id res chain seq x y z
N MET A 1 23.53 -31.69 45.08
CA MET A 1 22.28 -31.17 44.47
C MET A 1 22.41 -29.79 43.82
N LEU A 2 23.51 -29.04 44.03
CA LEU A 2 23.69 -27.69 43.48
C LEU A 2 24.06 -27.67 41.98
N TYR A 3 24.83 -28.65 41.49
CA TYR A 3 25.27 -28.72 40.09
C TYR A 3 24.16 -28.99 39.08
N LYS A 4 23.08 -29.71 39.45
CA LYS A 4 21.95 -29.99 38.55
C LYS A 4 21.09 -28.74 38.28
N LYS A 5 21.13 -27.72 39.15
CA LYS A 5 20.35 -26.48 38.98
C LYS A 5 21.04 -25.45 38.09
N ILE A 6 22.37 -25.47 38.04
CA ILE A 6 23.16 -24.53 37.23
C ILE A 6 23.12 -24.91 35.74
N SER A 7 23.14 -26.21 35.41
CA SER A 7 23.08 -26.67 34.01
C SER A 7 21.75 -26.38 33.31
N LEU A 8 20.63 -26.31 34.04
CA LEU A 8 19.32 -26.01 33.46
C LEU A 8 19.18 -24.53 33.09
N LEU A 9 19.80 -23.63 33.86
CA LEU A 9 19.74 -22.18 33.64
C LEU A 9 20.57 -21.76 32.43
N VAL A 10 21.72 -22.41 32.21
CA VAL A 10 22.60 -22.16 31.06
C VAL A 10 21.98 -22.66 29.75
N LEU A 11 21.25 -23.80 29.77
CA LEU A 11 20.56 -24.30 28.58
C LEU A 11 19.36 -23.42 28.18
N MET A 12 18.63 -22.87 29.15
CA MET A 12 17.56 -21.90 28.87
C MET A 12 18.08 -20.57 28.32
N MET A 13 19.25 -20.09 28.76
CA MET A 13 19.85 -18.85 28.22
C MET A 13 20.38 -19.00 26.78
N VAL A 14 20.72 -20.21 26.33
CA VAL A 14 21.18 -20.45 24.95
C VAL A 14 19.99 -20.64 23.98
N LEU A 15 18.80 -21.00 24.49
CA LEU A 15 17.56 -21.14 23.69
C LEU A 15 16.79 -19.82 23.50
N VAL A 16 17.21 -18.73 24.15
CA VAL A 16 16.76 -17.36 23.81
C VAL A 16 17.62 -16.75 22.70
N SER A 17 18.29 -17.59 21.91
CA SER A 17 18.88 -17.18 20.63
C SER A 17 17.76 -16.78 19.68
N SER A 18 17.38 -15.51 19.76
CA SER A 18 16.86 -14.69 18.67
C SER A 18 16.03 -15.47 17.65
N VAL A 19 14.76 -15.69 17.95
CA VAL A 19 13.74 -15.83 16.91
C VAL A 19 13.69 -14.48 16.20
N SER A 20 14.66 -14.23 15.32
CA SER A 20 14.54 -13.18 14.33
C SER A 20 13.36 -13.60 13.48
N ALA A 21 12.34 -12.75 13.41
CA ALA A 21 11.23 -12.95 12.49
C ALA A 21 11.84 -13.22 11.10
N LYS A 22 11.56 -14.40 10.55
CA LYS A 22 12.05 -14.79 9.24
C LYS A 22 11.48 -13.81 8.22
N VAL A 23 12.36 -13.07 7.55
CA VAL A 23 11.97 -12.16 6.47
C VAL A 23 11.95 -12.93 5.16
N ASN A 24 10.87 -12.80 4.37
CA ASN A 24 10.78 -13.40 3.05
C ASN A 24 11.01 -12.31 1.99
N ASP A 25 12.19 -12.33 1.36
CA ASP A 25 12.62 -11.30 0.43
C ASP A 25 12.36 -11.75 -1.01
N TRP A 26 11.83 -10.84 -1.82
CA TRP A 26 11.68 -11.06 -3.26
C TRP A 26 13.02 -10.83 -3.97
N THR A 27 13.59 -11.88 -4.56
CA THR A 27 14.93 -11.88 -5.17
C THR A 27 14.92 -11.82 -6.69
N ASN A 28 13.77 -12.13 -7.32
CA ASN A 28 13.67 -12.31 -8.78
C ASN A 28 14.73 -13.28 -9.36
N ALA A 29 15.15 -14.31 -8.61
CA ALA A 29 16.28 -15.13 -9.02
C ALA A 29 16.06 -15.86 -10.36
N THR A 30 14.81 -16.03 -10.81
CA THR A 30 14.49 -16.60 -12.13
C THR A 30 14.49 -15.55 -13.25
N GLY A 31 14.38 -14.27 -12.91
CA GLY A 31 14.27 -13.16 -13.85
C GLY A 31 12.91 -13.02 -14.54
N ASP A 32 11.90 -13.82 -14.15
CA ASP A 32 10.59 -13.82 -14.81
C ASP A 32 9.63 -12.74 -14.27
N GLY A 33 9.99 -12.06 -13.17
CA GLY A 33 9.19 -11.00 -12.57
C GLY A 33 7.90 -11.48 -11.89
N ARG A 34 7.67 -12.80 -11.75
CA ARG A 34 6.40 -13.35 -11.28
C ARG A 34 6.36 -13.47 -9.76
N TRP A 35 5.29 -12.96 -9.15
CA TRP A 35 5.05 -13.11 -7.71
C TRP A 35 4.92 -14.58 -7.29
N MET A 36 4.21 -15.37 -8.10
CA MET A 36 3.83 -16.74 -7.76
C MET A 36 4.93 -17.78 -7.96
N ASP A 37 6.09 -17.43 -8.52
CA ASP A 37 7.23 -18.37 -8.61
C ASP A 37 7.97 -18.43 -7.26
N PRO A 38 7.95 -19.57 -6.55
CA PRO A 38 8.65 -19.72 -5.28
C PRO A 38 10.16 -19.48 -5.38
N ASN A 39 10.77 -19.69 -6.55
CA ASN A 39 12.20 -19.46 -6.77
C ASN A 39 12.57 -17.97 -6.80
N ASN A 40 11.60 -17.08 -6.94
CA ASN A 40 11.81 -15.63 -6.81
C ASN A 40 11.82 -15.15 -5.35
N TRP A 41 11.77 -16.06 -4.37
CA TRP A 41 11.72 -15.72 -2.95
C TRP A 41 12.92 -16.32 -2.21
N SER A 42 13.51 -15.56 -1.28
CA SER A 42 14.71 -15.96 -0.53
C SER A 42 14.49 -17.23 0.29
N GLN A 43 13.24 -17.52 0.66
CA GLN A 43 12.87 -18.73 1.38
C GLN A 43 12.38 -19.88 0.48
N GLY A 44 12.36 -19.70 -0.85
CA GLY A 44 11.87 -20.69 -1.80
C GLY A 44 10.36 -20.95 -1.70
N VAL A 45 9.63 -20.02 -1.09
CA VAL A 45 8.17 -20.08 -0.88
C VAL A 45 7.55 -18.71 -1.11
N VAL A 46 6.40 -18.69 -1.77
CA VAL A 46 5.59 -17.47 -1.91
C VAL A 46 5.04 -17.09 -0.52
N PRO A 47 5.17 -15.82 -0.10
CA PRO A 47 4.59 -15.38 1.16
C PRO A 47 3.08 -15.61 1.19
N GLY A 48 2.62 -16.18 2.29
CA GLY A 48 1.21 -16.32 2.62
C GLY A 48 0.90 -15.77 4.01
N PRO A 49 -0.32 -15.97 4.50
CA PRO A 49 -0.65 -15.70 5.89
C PRO A 49 0.25 -16.49 6.85
N GLY A 50 0.75 -15.86 7.91
CA GLY A 50 1.59 -16.36 8.98
C GLY A 50 3.09 -16.30 8.68
N THR A 51 3.51 -15.81 7.51
CA THR A 51 4.90 -15.98 7.02
C THR A 51 5.89 -15.01 7.68
N GLY A 52 5.42 -14.01 8.43
CA GLY A 52 6.26 -12.93 8.94
C GLY A 52 6.61 -11.92 7.83
N ASN A 53 7.48 -10.97 8.15
CA ASN A 53 7.66 -9.78 7.30
C ASN A 53 8.08 -10.14 5.87
N THR A 54 7.41 -9.52 4.90
CA THR A 54 7.69 -9.70 3.47
C THR A 54 8.40 -8.45 2.94
N ARG A 55 9.47 -8.62 2.15
CA ARG A 55 10.19 -7.50 1.51
C ARG A 55 10.18 -7.65 0.01
N ILE A 56 9.88 -6.57 -0.70
CA ILE A 56 10.16 -6.44 -2.13
C ILE A 56 11.47 -5.65 -2.25
N ASN A 57 12.58 -6.34 -2.03
CA ASN A 57 13.93 -5.77 -1.97
C ASN A 57 14.83 -6.64 -2.85
N PRO A 58 15.50 -6.10 -3.88
CA PRO A 58 16.45 -6.90 -4.59
C PRO A 58 17.63 -7.22 -3.64
N ASP A 59 17.99 -8.49 -3.53
CA ASP A 59 19.34 -8.83 -3.10
C ASP A 59 20.31 -7.92 -3.87
N THR A 60 21.24 -7.28 -3.15
CA THR A 60 22.13 -6.17 -3.53
C THR A 60 22.91 -6.31 -4.86
N ASN A 61 22.71 -7.41 -5.58
CA ASN A 61 23.26 -7.73 -6.89
C ASN A 61 22.27 -7.53 -8.07
N ALA A 62 21.01 -7.17 -7.83
CA ALA A 62 20.10 -6.87 -8.94
C ALA A 62 20.59 -5.65 -9.72
N ASP A 63 20.64 -5.77 -11.04
CA ASP A 63 21.04 -4.70 -11.93
C ASP A 63 20.14 -3.48 -11.70
N PRO A 64 20.68 -2.31 -11.30
CA PRO A 64 19.91 -1.09 -11.14
C PRO A 64 19.27 -0.59 -12.45
N ASN A 65 19.60 -1.21 -13.59
CA ASN A 65 18.95 -0.96 -14.88
C ASN A 65 17.82 -1.96 -15.22
N ASN A 66 17.61 -2.98 -14.38
CA ASN A 66 16.52 -3.96 -14.53
C ASN A 66 15.65 -3.99 -13.26
N LEU A 67 15.12 -2.82 -12.91
CA LEU A 67 14.25 -2.55 -11.75
C LEU A 67 12.82 -3.09 -11.91
N MET A 68 12.65 -4.23 -12.60
CA MET A 68 11.37 -4.91 -12.53
C MET A 68 11.23 -5.42 -11.10
N GLY A 69 10.18 -5.00 -10.40
CA GLY A 69 9.72 -5.75 -9.25
C GLY A 69 8.56 -6.69 -9.62
N PRO A 70 7.93 -7.34 -8.65
CA PRO A 70 7.00 -8.42 -8.92
C PRO A 70 5.73 -7.94 -9.63
N THR A 71 5.20 -8.81 -10.48
CA THR A 71 3.87 -8.69 -11.07
C THR A 71 2.95 -9.74 -10.46
N ILE A 72 1.84 -9.28 -9.88
CA ILE A 72 0.70 -10.11 -9.46
C ILE A 72 -0.29 -10.08 -10.63
N GLY A 73 -0.23 -11.11 -11.46
CA GLY A 73 -0.93 -11.20 -12.72
C GLY A 73 -2.39 -11.68 -12.60
N VAL A 74 -3.05 -11.81 -13.75
CA VAL A 74 -4.46 -12.15 -13.86
C VAL A 74 -4.81 -13.43 -13.10
N GLY A 75 -5.72 -13.32 -12.14
CA GLY A 75 -6.20 -14.45 -11.33
C GLY A 75 -5.25 -14.90 -10.21
N GLU A 76 -4.08 -14.27 -10.06
CA GLU A 76 -3.17 -14.53 -8.96
C GLU A 76 -3.68 -13.87 -7.67
N ILE A 77 -3.45 -14.54 -6.53
CA ILE A 77 -3.84 -14.07 -5.20
C ILE A 77 -2.59 -14.04 -4.32
N ALA A 78 -2.13 -12.84 -4.01
CA ALA A 78 -1.09 -12.57 -3.03
C ALA A 78 -1.72 -12.19 -1.70
N VAL A 79 -1.32 -12.87 -0.61
CA VAL A 79 -1.79 -12.55 0.73
C VAL A 79 -0.60 -12.44 1.68
N THR A 80 -0.50 -11.31 2.38
CA THR A 80 0.61 -11.01 3.30
C THR A 80 0.05 -10.49 4.62
N ASP A 81 0.13 -11.23 5.73
CA ASP A 81 -0.51 -10.84 7.00
C ASP A 81 0.48 -10.40 8.09
N ALA A 82 1.75 -10.23 7.74
CA ALA A 82 2.76 -9.80 8.69
C ALA A 82 2.48 -8.39 9.20
N ALA A 83 2.86 -8.12 10.45
CA ALA A 83 2.73 -6.81 11.07
C ALA A 83 3.38 -5.69 10.23
N ASP A 84 4.49 -6.01 9.54
CA ASP A 84 5.17 -5.10 8.62
C ASP A 84 5.34 -5.78 7.24
N ASN A 85 4.68 -5.26 6.21
CA ASN A 85 5.01 -5.59 4.83
C ASN A 85 5.78 -4.41 4.23
N TRP A 86 7.04 -4.68 3.89
CA TRP A 86 7.93 -3.69 3.31
C TRP A 86 7.80 -3.70 1.79
N ALA A 87 7.60 -2.50 1.27
CA ALA A 87 7.40 -2.22 -0.13
C ALA A 87 8.60 -2.49 -1.04
N PRO A 88 8.40 -2.26 -2.36
CA PRO A 88 9.48 -1.92 -3.27
C PRO A 88 10.38 -0.82 -2.69
N GLU A 89 11.66 -1.13 -2.57
CA GLU A 89 12.73 -0.22 -2.16
C GLU A 89 13.75 -0.09 -3.32
N TRP A 90 14.65 0.90 -3.28
CA TRP A 90 15.73 1.11 -4.27
C TRP A 90 15.26 1.15 -5.74
N GLY A 91 14.15 1.82 -6.03
CA GLY A 91 13.68 2.02 -7.40
C GLY A 91 12.83 0.88 -7.96
N LEU A 92 12.53 -0.15 -7.15
CA LEU A 92 11.67 -1.24 -7.57
C LEU A 92 10.21 -0.82 -7.78
N LYS A 93 9.48 -1.68 -8.50
CA LYS A 93 8.07 -1.51 -8.82
C LYS A 93 7.25 -2.70 -8.34
N LEU A 94 6.02 -2.51 -7.89
CA LEU A 94 5.05 -3.60 -7.71
C LEU A 94 3.90 -3.39 -8.69
N ASN A 95 3.66 -4.37 -9.56
CA ASN A 95 2.56 -4.33 -10.51
C ASN A 95 1.46 -5.30 -10.07
N ILE A 96 0.21 -4.83 -10.10
CA ILE A 96 -0.99 -5.63 -9.86
C ILE A 96 -1.84 -5.53 -11.11
N GLU A 97 -1.78 -6.57 -11.95
CA GLU A 97 -2.37 -6.58 -13.30
C GLU A 97 -3.42 -7.67 -13.40
N GLY A 98 -4.64 -7.36 -12.94
CA GLY A 98 -5.76 -8.30 -12.91
C GLY A 98 -5.70 -9.36 -11.79
N GLY A 99 -4.66 -9.33 -10.96
CA GLY A 99 -4.55 -10.12 -9.74
C GLY A 99 -5.03 -9.39 -8.49
N SER A 100 -4.81 -9.98 -7.31
CA SER A 100 -5.17 -9.39 -6.02
C SER A 100 -4.05 -9.44 -5.00
N LEU A 101 -3.82 -8.34 -4.29
CA LEU A 101 -2.99 -8.27 -3.10
C LEU A 101 -3.84 -7.94 -1.87
N THR A 102 -3.77 -8.77 -0.83
CA THR A 102 -4.41 -8.51 0.46
C THR A 102 -3.39 -8.50 1.58
N SER A 103 -3.42 -7.48 2.44
CA SER A 103 -2.55 -7.38 3.59
C SER A 103 -3.28 -7.05 4.88
N ALA A 104 -2.96 -7.80 5.95
CA ALA A 104 -3.41 -7.52 7.31
C ALA A 104 -2.43 -6.64 8.11
N GLY A 105 -1.25 -6.35 7.57
CA GLY A 105 -0.34 -5.33 8.10
C GLY A 105 -0.46 -4.01 7.34
N PHE A 106 0.46 -3.10 7.61
CA PHE A 106 0.68 -1.97 6.70
C PHE A 106 1.49 -2.43 5.48
N VAL A 107 1.14 -1.93 4.30
CA VAL A 107 2.01 -1.98 3.12
C VAL A 107 2.61 -0.60 2.98
N GLY A 108 3.88 -0.47 3.33
CA GLY A 108 4.53 0.83 3.39
C GLY A 108 5.56 1.03 2.30
N LEU A 109 5.25 1.88 1.31
CA LEU A 109 6.16 2.31 0.24
C LEU A 109 7.17 3.32 0.73
N VAL A 110 8.44 2.98 0.56
CA VAL A 110 9.54 3.85 0.91
C VAL A 110 10.56 3.86 -0.22
N SER A 111 10.88 5.04 -0.74
CA SER A 111 11.98 5.20 -1.67
C SER A 111 13.30 5.26 -0.89
N VAL A 112 13.88 4.09 -0.65
CA VAL A 112 15.27 4.02 -0.16
C VAL A 112 16.20 4.27 -1.34
N GLY A 113 16.71 5.49 -1.48
CA GLY A 113 17.55 5.90 -2.61
C GLY A 113 17.19 7.25 -3.22
N GLY A 114 16.11 7.88 -2.77
CA GLY A 114 15.75 9.25 -3.14
C GLY A 114 15.29 9.40 -4.59
N GLU A 115 15.36 10.63 -5.10
CA GLU A 115 14.91 11.01 -6.45
C GLU A 115 15.53 10.16 -7.56
N THR A 116 16.76 9.68 -7.35
CA THR A 116 17.49 8.86 -8.32
C THR A 116 16.97 7.43 -8.43
N ASN A 117 16.24 6.94 -7.42
CA ASN A 117 15.67 5.59 -7.39
C ASN A 117 14.22 5.63 -6.88
N PRO A 118 13.28 6.21 -7.66
CA PRO A 118 11.89 6.34 -7.24
C PRO A 118 11.17 4.98 -7.29
N CYS A 119 10.35 4.70 -6.29
CA CYS A 119 9.59 3.44 -6.24
C CYS A 119 8.17 3.63 -6.78
N GLU A 120 7.59 2.57 -7.34
CA GLU A 120 6.23 2.62 -7.90
C GLU A 120 5.35 1.44 -7.44
N ILE A 121 4.06 1.70 -7.22
CA ILE A 121 3.01 0.66 -7.30
C ILE A 121 2.08 1.02 -8.45
N ASN A 122 1.78 0.03 -9.27
CA ASN A 122 0.89 0.15 -10.40
C ASN A 122 -0.29 -0.81 -10.22
N LEU A 123 -1.49 -0.27 -10.01
CA LEU A 123 -2.73 -1.03 -9.96
C LEU A 123 -3.51 -0.87 -11.27
N GLY A 124 -3.65 -1.98 -12.01
CA GLY A 124 -4.45 -2.03 -13.22
C GLY A 124 -4.06 -1.02 -14.28
N VAL A 125 -2.78 -0.61 -14.32
CA VAL A 125 -2.25 0.28 -15.35
C VAL A 125 -2.37 -0.43 -16.71
N GLY A 126 -2.91 0.26 -17.71
CA GLY A 126 -3.24 -0.34 -19.00
C GLY A 126 -4.61 -1.06 -19.05
N GLY A 127 -5.42 -0.98 -18.00
CA GLY A 127 -6.80 -1.46 -18.00
C GLY A 127 -6.99 -2.93 -17.62
N SER A 128 -5.96 -3.58 -17.07
CA SER A 128 -6.00 -4.99 -16.64
C SER A 128 -6.85 -5.24 -15.39
N GLY A 129 -7.36 -4.19 -14.75
CA GLY A 129 -8.04 -4.28 -13.46
C GLY A 129 -7.08 -4.71 -12.35
N GLY A 130 -7.64 -5.21 -11.25
CA GLY A 130 -6.86 -5.65 -10.10
C GLY A 130 -7.55 -5.29 -8.80
N TRP A 131 -7.07 -5.88 -7.73
CA TRP A 131 -7.61 -5.68 -6.39
C TRP A 131 -6.50 -5.47 -5.37
N LEU A 132 -6.56 -4.37 -4.64
CA LEU A 132 -5.66 -4.07 -3.54
C LEU A 132 -6.50 -3.90 -2.27
N ASP A 133 -6.21 -4.65 -1.21
CA ASP A 133 -6.96 -4.60 0.05
C ASP A 133 -6.01 -4.62 1.24
N LEU A 134 -5.85 -3.46 1.88
CA LEU A 134 -4.82 -3.18 2.85
C LEU A 134 -5.45 -2.61 4.12
N ILE A 135 -4.87 -2.87 5.29
CA ILE A 135 -5.22 -2.10 6.49
C ILE A 135 -4.72 -0.67 6.33
N ASN A 136 -3.39 -0.52 6.30
CA ASN A 136 -2.72 0.76 6.13
C ASN A 136 -1.95 0.76 4.81
N PHE A 137 -2.02 1.88 4.09
CA PHE A 137 -1.26 2.07 2.86
C PHE A 137 -0.38 3.31 3.00
N LEU A 138 0.94 3.14 2.94
CA LEU A 138 1.86 4.27 3.01
C LEU A 138 2.47 4.46 1.62
N VAL A 139 2.37 5.67 1.10
CA VAL A 139 2.89 6.09 -0.19
C VAL A 139 3.92 7.17 0.11
N GLY A 140 5.17 6.75 0.32
CA GLY A 140 6.29 7.63 0.64
C GLY A 140 6.38 7.97 2.12
N ASP A 141 6.69 9.23 2.42
CA ASP A 141 6.84 9.69 3.80
C ASP A 141 5.54 9.53 4.61
N SER A 142 5.67 9.07 5.86
CA SER A 142 4.58 8.69 6.75
C SER A 142 4.96 8.91 8.22
N TRP A 143 4.07 8.63 9.17
CA TRP A 143 4.36 8.74 10.62
C TRP A 143 5.53 7.87 11.10
N TRP A 144 5.79 6.76 10.42
CA TRP A 144 6.81 5.78 10.81
C TRP A 144 8.13 5.97 10.07
N PHE A 145 8.09 6.50 8.84
CA PHE A 145 9.28 6.67 7.98
C PHE A 145 9.26 7.99 7.23
N HIS A 146 10.30 8.82 7.43
CA HIS A 146 10.38 10.21 6.93
C HIS A 146 11.47 10.40 5.85
N GLY A 147 11.95 9.32 5.23
CA GLY A 147 13.07 9.34 4.28
C GLY A 147 12.76 8.89 2.86
N GLY A 148 11.47 8.73 2.50
CA GLY A 148 11.03 8.09 1.26
C GLY A 148 10.06 8.92 0.40
N PRO A 149 10.25 10.23 0.16
CA PRO A 149 9.28 11.05 -0.56
C PRO A 149 9.02 10.63 -2.02
N TYR A 150 9.97 9.96 -2.68
CA TYR A 150 9.94 9.66 -4.13
C TYR A 150 9.23 8.34 -4.45
N VAL A 151 8.04 8.20 -3.91
CA VAL A 151 7.16 7.05 -4.16
C VAL A 151 5.97 7.51 -4.98
N THR A 152 5.60 6.71 -5.98
CA THR A 152 4.38 6.93 -6.76
C THR A 152 3.45 5.73 -6.72
N TYR A 153 2.19 5.95 -6.36
CA TYR A 153 1.10 5.02 -6.59
C TYR A 153 0.34 5.45 -7.86
N ASN A 154 0.19 4.54 -8.82
CA ASN A 154 -0.59 4.77 -10.04
C ASN A 154 -1.75 3.76 -10.12
N GLN A 155 -2.96 4.27 -10.31
CA GLN A 155 -4.15 3.46 -10.52
C GLN A 155 -4.76 3.76 -11.88
N GLY A 156 -4.67 2.78 -12.78
CA GLY A 156 -5.31 2.87 -14.10
C GLY A 156 -6.74 2.31 -14.12
N SER A 157 -6.99 1.25 -13.36
CA SER A 157 -8.28 0.57 -13.24
C SER A 157 -8.30 -0.31 -11.99
N GLY A 158 -9.42 -1.00 -11.73
CA GLY A 158 -9.55 -1.90 -10.58
C GLY A 158 -10.00 -1.19 -9.31
N THR A 159 -9.74 -1.84 -8.17
CA THR A 159 -10.21 -1.38 -6.87
C THR A 159 -9.10 -1.45 -5.83
N ALA A 160 -8.87 -0.33 -5.14
CA ALA A 160 -8.05 -0.27 -3.94
C ALA A 160 -8.93 -0.02 -2.72
N ILE A 161 -8.75 -0.81 -1.66
CA ILE A 161 -9.43 -0.70 -0.38
C ILE A 161 -8.37 -0.52 0.70
N ILE A 162 -8.43 0.62 1.36
CA ILE A 162 -7.57 0.98 2.48
C ILE A 162 -8.49 1.06 3.69
N ARG A 163 -8.44 0.03 4.53
CA ARG A 163 -9.40 -0.17 5.63
C ARG A 163 -9.17 0.76 6.82
N ASP A 164 -8.01 1.40 6.88
CA ASP A 164 -7.63 2.33 7.95
C ASP A 164 -7.09 3.64 7.34
N TYR A 165 -5.78 3.91 7.42
CA TYR A 165 -5.19 5.13 6.90
C TYR A 165 -4.43 4.96 5.58
N LEU A 166 -4.60 5.95 4.70
CA LEU A 166 -3.65 6.28 3.66
C LEU A 166 -2.67 7.33 4.20
N TRP A 167 -1.38 7.00 4.21
CA TRP A 167 -0.31 7.95 4.52
C TRP A 167 0.33 8.39 3.22
N LEU A 168 0.10 9.64 2.82
CA LEU A 168 0.56 10.16 1.55
C LEU A 168 1.66 11.21 1.76
N GLY A 169 2.91 10.79 1.59
CA GLY A 169 4.08 11.68 1.50
C GLY A 169 4.68 11.76 0.09
N GLY A 170 4.33 10.84 -0.80
CA GLY A 170 4.68 10.83 -2.22
C GLY A 170 3.48 11.18 -3.11
N LYS A 171 3.41 10.55 -4.28
CA LYS A 171 2.39 10.84 -5.29
C LYS A 171 1.38 9.72 -5.42
N ALA A 172 0.11 10.05 -5.51
CA ALA A 172 -0.95 9.11 -5.87
C ALA A 172 -1.70 9.64 -7.09
N ASN A 173 -1.71 8.86 -8.17
CA ASN A 173 -2.39 9.18 -9.43
C ASN A 173 -3.54 8.21 -9.67
N LEU A 174 -4.77 8.72 -9.69
CA LEU A 174 -5.99 7.98 -10.01
C LEU A 174 -6.43 8.33 -11.43
N TYR A 175 -5.87 7.61 -12.41
CA TYR A 175 -6.24 7.71 -13.82
C TYR A 175 -7.56 6.97 -14.12
N GLY A 176 -7.93 6.01 -13.27
CA GLY A 176 -9.20 5.27 -13.34
C GLY A 176 -9.43 4.39 -12.11
N GLY A 177 -10.47 3.56 -12.15
CA GLY A 177 -10.85 2.67 -11.04
C GLY A 177 -11.37 3.40 -9.81
N VAL A 178 -11.46 2.69 -8.69
CA VAL A 178 -11.96 3.23 -7.42
C VAL A 178 -10.97 2.97 -6.27
N MET A 179 -10.65 3.99 -5.50
CA MET A 179 -9.93 3.89 -4.23
C MET A 179 -10.88 4.21 -3.08
N TYR A 180 -11.02 3.28 -2.14
CA TYR A 180 -11.76 3.45 -0.90
C TYR A 180 -10.80 3.64 0.25
N ILE A 181 -11.06 4.63 1.09
CA ILE A 181 -10.32 4.86 2.33
C ILE A 181 -11.35 4.95 3.44
N PHE A 182 -11.22 4.14 4.48
CA PHE A 182 -12.27 3.96 5.48
C PHE A 182 -12.10 4.83 6.72
N ASN A 183 -10.87 5.11 7.14
CA ASN A 183 -10.61 5.93 8.30
C ASN A 183 -10.06 7.29 7.86
N GLY A 184 -8.79 7.34 7.44
CA GLY A 184 -8.07 8.60 7.37
C GLY A 184 -7.16 8.76 6.16
N VAL A 185 -6.88 10.02 5.82
CA VAL A 185 -5.78 10.37 4.91
C VAL A 185 -4.85 11.32 5.63
N ALA A 186 -3.63 10.86 5.90
CA ALA A 186 -2.56 11.67 6.45
C ALA A 186 -1.67 12.16 5.30
N MET A 187 -2.03 13.31 4.75
CA MET A 187 -1.35 13.91 3.60
C MET A 187 -0.26 14.87 4.06
N ALA A 188 0.94 14.74 3.51
CA ALA A 188 2.12 15.55 3.84
C ALA A 188 2.39 15.62 5.36
N SER A 189 2.17 14.50 6.07
CA SER A 189 2.16 14.46 7.54
C SER A 189 3.49 14.84 8.19
N VAL A 190 4.58 14.86 7.42
CA VAL A 190 5.91 15.26 7.91
C VAL A 190 6.49 16.44 7.12
N GLY A 191 5.62 17.21 6.44
CA GLY A 191 5.94 18.52 5.86
C GLY A 191 6.41 18.52 4.42
N GLN A 192 6.09 17.48 3.64
CA GLN A 192 6.41 17.44 2.20
C GLN A 192 5.70 18.57 1.46
N PRO A 193 6.38 19.27 0.55
CA PRO A 193 5.74 20.28 -0.24
C PRO A 193 4.95 19.65 -1.42
N PRO A 194 4.00 20.39 -2.03
CA PRO A 194 3.16 19.88 -3.13
C PRO A 194 3.91 19.43 -4.39
N GLU A 195 5.19 19.73 -4.58
CA GLU A 195 5.96 19.21 -5.73
C GLU A 195 6.30 17.72 -5.57
N ILE A 196 6.31 17.25 -4.33
CA ILE A 196 6.72 15.91 -3.92
C ILE A 196 5.52 15.09 -3.45
N CYS A 197 4.63 15.70 -2.66
CA CYS A 197 3.40 15.08 -2.18
C CYS A 197 2.21 15.56 -2.99
N THR A 198 1.53 14.68 -3.71
CA THR A 198 0.32 15.05 -4.49
C THR A 198 -0.68 13.91 -4.60
N LEU A 199 -1.94 14.29 -4.64
CA LEU A 199 -3.06 13.46 -5.04
C LEU A 199 -3.64 14.01 -6.36
N ASN A 200 -3.52 13.21 -7.40
CA ASN A 200 -3.98 13.54 -8.73
C ASN A 200 -5.15 12.63 -9.12
N ILE A 201 -6.32 13.17 -9.45
CA ILE A 201 -7.54 12.41 -9.71
C ILE A 201 -8.09 12.79 -11.09
N GLU A 202 -7.50 12.24 -12.15
CA GLU A 202 -7.84 12.61 -13.54
C GLU A 202 -9.05 11.85 -14.08
N GLY A 203 -9.21 10.58 -13.70
CA GLY A 203 -10.28 9.71 -14.22
C GLY A 203 -10.77 8.63 -13.26
N GLY A 204 -10.14 8.51 -12.09
CA GLY A 204 -10.59 7.60 -11.04
C GLY A 204 -11.59 8.23 -10.06
N THR A 205 -12.08 7.39 -9.15
CA THR A 205 -12.92 7.81 -8.03
C THR A 205 -12.18 7.59 -6.72
N LEU A 206 -12.05 8.63 -5.92
CA LEU A 206 -11.66 8.53 -4.52
C LEU A 206 -12.91 8.56 -3.64
N MET A 207 -13.06 7.55 -2.78
CA MET A 207 -14.16 7.44 -1.83
C MET A 207 -13.62 7.58 -0.40
N LEU A 208 -14.16 8.57 0.31
CA LEU A 208 -13.77 8.96 1.67
C LEU A 208 -14.99 8.83 2.60
N PRO A 209 -14.79 8.54 3.90
CA PRO A 209 -15.90 8.52 4.83
C PRO A 209 -16.39 9.95 5.06
N LEU A 210 -17.67 10.10 5.38
CA LEU A 210 -18.23 11.40 5.77
C LEU A 210 -17.58 11.95 7.03
N ILE A 211 -17.25 11.05 7.98
CA ILE A 211 -16.64 11.38 9.26
C ILE A 211 -15.50 10.38 9.53
N ALA A 212 -14.29 10.91 9.79
CA ALA A 212 -13.20 10.14 10.39
C ALA A 212 -13.25 10.27 11.93
N THR A 213 -12.90 9.21 12.64
CA THR A 213 -12.49 9.33 14.04
C THR A 213 -11.04 9.82 14.03
N ALA A 214 -10.74 10.99 14.61
CA ALA A 214 -9.36 11.44 14.73
C ALA A 214 -8.57 10.45 15.60
N ASP A 215 -7.68 9.67 14.99
CA ASP A 215 -6.80 8.77 15.73
C ASP A 215 -5.57 9.55 16.21
N ASN A 216 -5.79 10.47 17.15
CA ASN A 216 -4.72 11.06 17.92
C ASN A 216 -4.90 10.69 19.40
N PRO A 217 -3.96 9.92 19.99
CA PRO A 217 -4.04 9.47 21.38
C PRO A 217 -3.95 10.60 22.41
N GLU A 218 -3.71 11.85 21.97
CA GLU A 218 -3.67 13.05 22.80
C GLU A 218 -4.84 14.02 22.56
N THR A 219 -5.71 13.76 21.57
CA THR A 219 -6.99 14.47 21.40
C THR A 219 -8.14 13.61 21.92
N PRO A 220 -9.21 14.21 22.49
CA PRO A 220 -10.38 13.46 22.90
C PRO A 220 -10.92 12.62 21.75
N GLU A 221 -11.36 11.39 22.05
CA GLU A 221 -11.93 10.37 21.14
C GLU A 221 -13.19 10.83 20.35
N ASP A 222 -13.54 12.12 20.44
CA ASP A 222 -14.76 12.73 19.94
C ASP A 222 -14.52 13.81 18.85
N GLU A 223 -13.28 14.02 18.40
CA GLU A 223 -13.02 14.98 17.31
C GLU A 223 -13.35 14.32 15.96
N THR A 224 -14.60 14.45 15.54
CA THR A 224 -15.07 14.06 14.21
C THR A 224 -14.45 14.96 13.15
N VAL A 225 -13.73 14.37 12.19
CA VAL A 225 -13.16 15.11 11.07
C VAL A 225 -14.12 15.09 9.89
N ASP A 226 -14.60 16.27 9.48
CA ASP A 226 -15.37 16.43 8.24
C ASP A 226 -14.43 16.40 7.03
N PHE A 227 -14.52 15.32 6.24
CA PHE A 227 -13.70 15.16 5.06
C PHE A 227 -13.97 16.19 3.97
N ALA A 228 -15.14 16.84 3.94
CA ALA A 228 -15.37 17.92 2.99
C ALA A 228 -14.41 19.09 3.27
N THR A 229 -14.27 19.46 4.54
CA THR A 229 -13.32 20.48 4.98
C THR A 229 -11.86 20.07 4.73
N VAL A 230 -11.50 18.81 5.00
CA VAL A 230 -10.15 18.29 4.75
C VAL A 230 -9.78 18.37 3.26
N VAL A 231 -10.68 17.92 2.39
CA VAL A 231 -10.47 17.96 0.93
C VAL A 231 -10.31 19.40 0.43
N GLN A 232 -11.12 20.35 0.91
CA GLN A 232 -10.93 21.76 0.58
C GLN A 232 -9.55 22.27 1.02
N GLY A 233 -9.04 21.79 2.15
CA GLY A 233 -7.67 22.04 2.59
C GLY A 233 -6.62 21.54 1.58
N TRP A 234 -6.74 20.30 1.10
CA TRP A 234 -5.79 19.76 0.12
C TRP A 234 -5.77 20.57 -1.17
N ILE A 235 -6.94 20.96 -1.65
CA ILE A 235 -7.12 21.79 -2.85
C ILE A 235 -6.46 23.15 -2.66
N ALA A 236 -6.81 23.85 -1.57
CA ALA A 236 -6.32 25.20 -1.30
C ALA A 236 -4.79 25.25 -1.15
N ASN A 237 -4.19 24.17 -0.66
CA ASN A 237 -2.75 24.05 -0.47
C ASN A 237 -2.01 23.41 -1.67
N GLY A 238 -2.72 23.07 -2.75
CA GLY A 238 -2.12 22.53 -3.97
C GLY A 238 -1.75 21.05 -3.93
N TYR A 239 -2.15 20.32 -2.88
CA TYR A 239 -1.91 18.88 -2.79
C TYR A 239 -2.90 18.05 -3.64
N CYS A 240 -4.07 18.60 -4.00
CA CYS A 240 -5.04 17.94 -4.88
C CYS A 240 -5.21 18.73 -6.19
N VAL A 241 -4.84 18.16 -7.34
CA VAL A 241 -4.52 18.95 -8.57
C VAL A 241 -5.39 18.70 -9.82
N ALA A 242 -6.13 17.60 -9.96
CA ALA A 242 -6.91 17.32 -11.20
C ALA A 242 -8.35 16.80 -11.00
N TYR A 243 -8.90 16.91 -9.79
CA TYR A 243 -10.24 16.45 -9.49
C TYR A 243 -11.33 17.28 -10.23
N GLY A 244 -12.40 16.61 -10.67
CA GLY A 244 -13.48 17.19 -11.47
C GLY A 244 -13.52 16.65 -12.92
N GLY A 245 -14.65 16.81 -13.62
CA GLY A 245 -14.84 16.19 -14.94
C GLY A 245 -15.03 14.67 -14.83
N THR A 246 -14.08 13.89 -15.38
CA THR A 246 -14.07 12.42 -15.31
C THR A 246 -13.57 11.88 -13.97
N GLY A 247 -12.72 12.63 -13.27
CA GLY A 247 -12.24 12.28 -11.93
C GLY A 247 -13.19 12.76 -10.84
N GLN A 248 -13.36 11.97 -9.78
CA GLN A 248 -14.35 12.25 -8.73
C GLN A 248 -13.82 12.00 -7.32
N ILE A 249 -14.24 12.86 -6.39
CA ILE A 249 -14.13 12.63 -4.94
C ILE A 249 -15.55 12.48 -4.42
N VAL A 250 -15.84 11.34 -3.80
CA VAL A 250 -17.13 11.04 -3.18
C VAL A 250 -16.92 10.96 -1.67
N ILE A 251 -17.71 11.74 -0.94
CA ILE A 251 -17.69 11.78 0.52
C ILE A 251 -19.06 11.31 0.98
N GLU A 252 -19.12 10.15 1.61
CA GLU A 252 -20.37 9.54 2.04
C GLU A 252 -20.20 8.72 3.32
N GLU A 253 -21.31 8.43 4.01
CA GLU A 253 -21.30 7.47 5.09
C GLU A 253 -20.99 6.10 4.49
N LEU A 254 -19.73 5.67 4.57
CA LEU A 254 -19.28 4.39 4.07
C LEU A 254 -19.93 3.29 4.91
N GLN A 255 -21.14 2.85 4.52
CA GLN A 255 -21.75 1.70 5.15
C GLN A 255 -20.85 0.47 4.92
N SER A 256 -20.75 -0.39 5.93
CA SER A 256 -19.94 -1.61 5.89
C SER A 256 -20.39 -2.50 4.72
N TRP A 257 -19.61 -2.60 3.64
CA TRP A 257 -19.94 -3.48 2.52
C TRP A 257 -18.99 -4.66 2.38
N THR A 258 -19.60 -5.84 2.56
CA THR A 258 -19.17 -7.12 2.01
C THR A 258 -19.16 -7.02 0.49
N LYS A 259 -18.11 -7.56 -0.16
CA LYS A 259 -17.91 -7.70 -1.62
C LYS A 259 -19.21 -7.63 -2.43
N VAL A 260 -19.47 -6.49 -3.08
CA VAL A 260 -20.66 -6.32 -3.93
C VAL A 260 -20.36 -6.92 -5.30
N THR A 261 -21.16 -7.91 -5.68
CA THR A 261 -21.24 -8.38 -7.07
C THR A 261 -21.98 -7.33 -7.87
N ALA A 262 -21.42 -6.92 -9.01
CA ALA A 262 -21.83 -5.77 -9.82
C ALA A 262 -23.36 -5.59 -9.97
N ILE A 263 -23.84 -4.37 -9.75
CA ILE A 263 -25.18 -3.95 -10.17
C ILE A 263 -25.06 -3.54 -11.65
N PRO A 264 -25.86 -4.13 -12.56
CA PRO A 264 -25.80 -3.77 -13.97
C PRO A 264 -26.25 -2.32 -14.20
N ALA A 265 -25.58 -1.64 -15.14
CA ALA A 265 -25.95 -0.30 -15.58
C ALA A 265 -27.40 -0.26 -16.09
N GLN A 266 -28.11 0.85 -15.83
CA GLN A 266 -29.39 1.13 -16.48
C GLN A 266 -29.18 1.32 -17.99
N PRO A 267 -30.10 0.80 -18.84
CA PRO A 267 -30.04 1.05 -20.28
C PRO A 267 -30.24 2.55 -20.56
N GLU A 268 -29.48 3.09 -21.50
CA GLU A 268 -29.66 4.46 -22.01
C GLU A 268 -31.08 4.64 -22.58
N PRO A 269 -31.68 5.83 -22.46
CA PRO A 269 -32.97 6.11 -23.07
C PRO A 269 -32.83 6.11 -24.60
N ASP A 270 -33.78 5.45 -25.27
CA ASP A 270 -33.80 5.33 -26.72
C ASP A 270 -33.73 6.72 -27.40
N PRO A 271 -32.91 6.88 -28.44
CA PRO A 271 -32.86 8.13 -29.20
C PRO A 271 -34.15 8.31 -30.03
N GLU A 272 -34.79 9.48 -29.89
CA GLU A 272 -35.91 9.93 -30.75
C GLU A 272 -35.47 10.16 -32.20
#